data_AF-A0A957R163-F1
#
_entry.id   AF-A0A957R163-F1
#
_cell.length_a   1.000
_cell.length_b   1.000
_cell.length_c   1.000
_cell.angle_alpha   90.00
_cell.angle_beta   90.00
_cell.angle_gamma   90.00
#
_symmetry.space_group_name_H-M   'P 1'
#
loop_
_entity.id
_entity.type
_entity.pdbx_description
1 polymer ?
#
loop_
_entity_poly.entity_id
_entity_poly.type
_entity_poly.pdbx_seq_one_letter_code
_entity_poly.pdbx_strand_id
1 'polypeptide(L)'
;APVIHCPLVFARAGQALHSFRRYQELGITLALGSDTFPPDMIRVMETGLLAGNLAEGRQDAHQAAAMFRAATLGGARALGREDLGRLAVGAKADIVIIDLSDYRLGPIEDPIRTLVLMGNGRNIRDVIVDGRTIVKDGQIPGLDVADMQRQARDYFARMRAAYPERDFKRRSVDTLFPPSFRSISKPANP
;
A
#
# COMPACT_ATOMS: atom_id res chain seq x y z
N ALA A 1 -1.59 -23.46 4.33
CA ALA A 1 -1.07 -22.41 3.42
C ALA A 1 -1.42 -21.04 3.98
N PRO A 2 -0.54 -20.02 3.87
CA PRO A 2 -0.87 -18.66 4.30
C PRO A 2 -1.89 -18.00 3.36
N VAL A 3 -2.60 -16.98 3.86
CA VAL A 3 -3.49 -16.11 3.07
C VAL A 3 -2.84 -14.73 2.96
N ILE A 4 -2.67 -14.24 1.72
CA ILE A 4 -2.16 -12.89 1.44
C ILE A 4 -3.36 -12.01 1.10
N HIS A 5 -3.66 -11.06 1.98
CA HIS A 5 -4.78 -10.14 1.80
C HIS A 5 -4.30 -8.85 1.12
N CYS A 6 -4.88 -8.52 -0.04
CA CYS A 6 -4.56 -7.31 -0.80
C CYS A 6 -5.72 -6.29 -0.80
N PRO A 7 -6.07 -5.72 0.37
CA PRO A 7 -7.30 -4.95 0.53
C PRO A 7 -7.44 -3.77 -0.44
N LEU A 8 -6.36 -3.09 -0.78
CA LEU A 8 -6.41 -1.89 -1.62
C LEU A 8 -6.92 -2.19 -3.05
N VAL A 9 -6.39 -3.22 -3.71
CA VAL A 9 -6.80 -3.56 -5.07
C VAL A 9 -8.19 -4.19 -5.09
N PHE A 10 -8.51 -5.04 -4.11
CA PHE A 10 -9.81 -5.70 -4.03
C PHE A 10 -10.92 -4.70 -3.70
N ALA A 11 -10.68 -3.75 -2.80
CA ALA A 11 -11.63 -2.69 -2.50
C ALA A 11 -11.92 -1.81 -3.72
N ARG A 12 -10.92 -1.50 -4.56
CA ARG A 12 -11.13 -0.80 -5.85
C ARG A 12 -12.05 -1.56 -6.80
N ALA A 13 -12.08 -2.89 -6.70
CA ALA A 13 -12.97 -3.77 -7.45
C ALA A 13 -14.30 -4.05 -6.74
N GLY A 14 -14.59 -3.39 -5.61
CA GLY A 14 -15.81 -3.60 -4.83
C GLY A 14 -15.82 -4.92 -4.03
N GLN A 15 -14.65 -5.50 -3.76
CA GLN A 15 -14.51 -6.75 -3.04
C GLN A 15 -13.86 -6.52 -1.67
N ALA A 16 -14.28 -7.29 -0.67
CA ALA A 16 -13.70 -7.30 0.66
C ALA A 16 -13.49 -8.76 1.13
N LEU A 17 -12.48 -8.97 1.97
CA LEU A 17 -12.35 -10.24 2.67
C LEU A 17 -13.48 -10.34 3.70
N HIS A 18 -14.25 -11.44 3.65
CA HIS A 18 -15.44 -11.60 4.49
C HIS A 18 -15.19 -11.45 6.00
N SER A 19 -14.10 -12.00 6.52
CA SER A 19 -13.69 -11.77 7.90
C SER A 19 -12.23 -12.12 8.09
N PHE A 20 -11.37 -11.13 8.30
CA PHE A 20 -9.95 -11.36 8.64
C PHE A 20 -9.81 -12.02 10.01
N ARG A 21 -10.68 -11.65 10.96
CA ARG A 21 -10.70 -12.20 12.32
C ARG A 21 -10.93 -13.71 12.32
N ARG A 22 -11.86 -14.20 11.50
CA ARG A 22 -12.14 -15.63 11.41
C ARG A 22 -10.93 -16.44 10.96
N TYR A 23 -10.17 -15.96 9.96
CA TYR A 23 -8.92 -16.62 9.56
C TYR A 23 -7.91 -16.64 10.69
N GLN A 24 -7.81 -15.53 11.45
CA GLN A 24 -6.92 -15.44 12.60
C GLN A 24 -7.31 -16.43 13.71
N GLU A 25 -8.61 -16.55 14.03
CA GLU A 25 -9.14 -17.49 15.03
C GLU A 25 -8.91 -18.95 14.64
N LEU A 26 -8.91 -19.25 13.34
CA LEU A 26 -8.57 -20.57 12.79
C LEU A 26 -7.05 -20.83 12.78
N GLY A 27 -6.23 -19.93 13.29
CA GLY A 27 -4.76 -20.06 13.31
C GLY A 27 -4.12 -19.95 11.93
N ILE A 28 -4.85 -19.45 10.92
CA ILE A 28 -4.33 -19.29 9.57
C ILE A 28 -3.37 -18.10 9.56
N THR A 29 -2.18 -18.29 8.98
CA THR A 29 -1.22 -17.20 8.79
C THR A 29 -1.76 -16.20 7.79
N LEU A 30 -1.92 -14.94 8.23
CA LEU A 30 -2.37 -13.83 7.41
C LEU A 30 -1.20 -12.89 7.13
N ALA A 31 -1.03 -12.51 5.87
CA ALA A 31 -0.07 -11.51 5.41
C ALA A 31 -0.78 -10.44 4.60
N LEU A 32 -0.14 -9.29 4.40
CA LEU A 32 -0.65 -8.20 3.56
C LEU A 32 0.14 -8.07 2.27
N GLY A 33 -0.55 -7.73 1.19
CA GLY A 33 0.04 -7.40 -0.11
C GLY A 33 -0.59 -6.12 -0.68
N SER A 34 0.14 -5.41 -1.54
CA SER A 34 -0.42 -4.24 -2.23
C SER A 34 -1.17 -4.64 -3.50
N ASP A 35 -0.56 -5.50 -4.33
CA ASP A 35 -1.05 -5.95 -5.65
C ASP A 35 -1.42 -4.79 -6.62
N THR A 36 -1.08 -3.55 -6.26
CA THR A 36 -1.40 -2.36 -7.03
C THR A 36 -0.53 -1.17 -6.61
N PHE A 37 -0.63 -0.08 -7.38
CA PHE A 37 0.00 1.21 -7.06
C PHE A 37 -0.99 2.13 -6.32
N PRO A 38 -0.53 2.93 -5.34
CA PRO A 38 0.83 2.98 -4.80
C PRO A 38 1.16 1.76 -3.91
N PRO A 39 2.42 1.29 -3.89
CA PRO A 39 2.86 0.19 -3.03
C PRO A 39 3.04 0.67 -1.57
N ASP A 40 2.01 1.28 -1.01
CA ASP A 40 2.02 1.87 0.33
C ASP A 40 1.38 0.92 1.33
N MET A 41 2.22 0.23 2.11
CA MET A 41 1.75 -0.76 3.08
C MET A 41 0.92 -0.14 4.21
N ILE A 42 1.12 1.14 4.54
CA ILE A 42 0.32 1.82 5.57
C ILE A 42 -1.11 2.00 5.07
N ARG A 43 -1.29 2.42 3.81
CA ARG A 43 -2.60 2.48 3.16
C ARG A 43 -3.25 1.11 2.99
N VAL A 44 -2.45 0.06 2.75
CA VAL A 44 -2.95 -1.32 2.72
C VAL A 44 -3.51 -1.73 4.09
N MET A 45 -2.80 -1.44 5.18
CA MET A 45 -3.28 -1.69 6.54
C MET A 45 -4.56 -0.91 6.84
N GLU A 46 -4.60 0.39 6.52
CA GLU A 46 -5.77 1.25 6.70
C GLU A 46 -6.99 0.68 5.95
N THR A 47 -6.82 0.38 4.67
CA THR A 47 -7.91 -0.13 3.82
C THR A 47 -8.41 -1.49 4.33
N GLY A 48 -7.50 -2.38 4.73
CA GLY A 48 -7.86 -3.69 5.28
C GLY A 48 -8.61 -3.60 6.61
N LEU A 49 -8.29 -2.60 7.43
CA LEU A 49 -9.02 -2.29 8.65
C LEU A 49 -10.43 -1.79 8.34
N LEU A 50 -10.54 -0.71 7.55
CA LEU A 50 -11.81 -0.05 7.27
C LEU A 50 -12.78 -0.94 6.49
N ALA A 51 -12.29 -1.58 5.42
CA ALA A 51 -13.12 -2.46 4.59
C ALA A 51 -13.60 -3.69 5.37
N GLY A 52 -12.77 -4.23 6.27
CA GLY A 52 -13.14 -5.34 7.13
C GLY A 52 -14.21 -5.00 8.16
N ASN A 53 -14.03 -3.88 8.85
CA ASN A 53 -15.04 -3.38 9.79
C ASN A 53 -16.37 -3.09 9.10
N LEU A 54 -16.33 -2.54 7.89
CA LEU A 54 -17.52 -2.33 7.08
C LEU A 54 -18.18 -3.66 6.66
N ALA A 55 -17.39 -4.62 6.19
CA ALA A 55 -17.90 -5.93 5.77
C ALA A 55 -18.55 -6.72 6.92
N GLU A 56 -18.04 -6.58 8.14
CA GLU A 56 -18.58 -7.24 9.33
C GLU A 56 -19.61 -6.41 10.11
N GLY A 57 -19.81 -5.14 9.74
CA GLY A 57 -20.76 -4.25 10.42
C GLY A 57 -20.41 -3.91 11.88
N ARG A 58 -19.14 -4.01 12.27
CA ARG A 58 -18.68 -3.73 13.64
C ARG A 58 -17.26 -3.14 13.66
N GLN A 59 -17.02 -2.21 14.59
CA GLN A 59 -15.76 -1.44 14.68
C GLN A 59 -14.55 -2.27 15.15
N ASP A 60 -14.79 -3.37 15.86
CA ASP A 60 -13.75 -4.18 16.50
C ASP A 60 -13.37 -5.44 15.70
N ALA A 61 -13.89 -5.60 14.49
CA ALA A 61 -13.64 -6.76 13.65
C ALA A 61 -12.17 -6.86 13.23
N HIS A 62 -11.64 -5.75 12.72
CA HIS A 62 -10.28 -5.62 12.24
C HIS A 62 -9.58 -4.55 13.07
N GLN A 63 -8.50 -4.93 13.75
CA GLN A 63 -7.75 -4.05 14.64
C GLN A 63 -6.42 -3.62 14.00
N ALA A 64 -5.97 -2.40 14.30
CA ALA A 64 -4.68 -1.88 13.81
C ALA A 64 -3.52 -2.82 14.14
N ALA A 65 -3.50 -3.40 15.34
CA ALA A 65 -2.48 -4.38 15.74
C ALA A 65 -2.49 -5.66 14.90
N ALA A 66 -3.66 -6.11 14.43
CA ALA A 66 -3.77 -7.29 13.57
C ALA A 66 -3.22 -7.00 12.17
N MET A 67 -3.56 -5.83 11.61
CA MET A 67 -3.01 -5.37 10.32
C MET A 67 -1.49 -5.19 10.39
N PHE A 68 -0.99 -4.55 11.45
CA PHE A 68 0.45 -4.36 11.66
C PHE A 68 1.21 -5.69 11.80
N ARG A 69 0.65 -6.65 12.57
CA ARG A 69 1.21 -8.01 12.66
C ARG A 69 1.22 -8.70 11.31
N ALA A 70 0.18 -8.58 10.49
CA ALA A 70 0.13 -9.20 9.17
C ALA A 70 1.12 -8.57 8.17
N ALA A 71 1.33 -7.24 8.24
CA ALA A 71 2.34 -6.54 7.46
C ALA A 71 3.78 -6.93 7.83
N THR A 72 4.02 -7.41 9.06
CA THR A 72 5.36 -7.72 9.59
C THR A 72 5.55 -9.22 9.80
N LEU A 73 5.22 -9.73 10.98
CA LEU A 73 5.37 -11.15 11.37
C LEU A 73 4.57 -12.09 10.46
N GLY A 74 3.39 -11.68 10.01
CA GLY A 74 2.54 -12.46 9.12
C GLY A 74 3.18 -12.68 7.76
N GLY A 75 3.74 -11.62 7.15
CA GLY A 75 4.54 -11.72 5.93
C GLY A 75 5.77 -12.60 6.11
N ALA A 76 6.52 -12.42 7.21
CA ALA A 76 7.69 -13.25 7.52
C ALA A 76 7.33 -14.74 7.64
N ARG A 77 6.24 -15.07 8.35
CA ARG A 77 5.72 -16.45 8.46
C ARG A 77 5.25 -17.00 7.12
N ALA A 78 4.57 -16.20 6.31
CA ALA A 78 4.11 -16.62 4.99
C ALA A 78 5.29 -16.96 4.05
N LEU A 79 6.44 -16.32 4.23
CA LEU A 79 7.69 -16.59 3.51
C LEU A 79 8.53 -17.71 4.15
N GLY A 80 8.13 -18.28 5.28
CA GLY A 80 8.92 -19.28 6.01
C GLY A 80 10.22 -18.71 6.60
N ARG A 81 10.25 -17.42 6.94
CA ARG A 81 11.44 -16.71 7.45
C ARG A 81 11.23 -16.28 8.90
N GLU A 82 11.92 -16.96 9.81
CA GLU A 82 11.81 -16.66 11.25
C GLU A 82 12.70 -15.50 11.70
N ASP A 83 13.72 -15.17 10.89
CA ASP A 83 14.68 -14.10 11.09
C ASP A 83 14.17 -12.71 10.63
N LEU A 84 12.93 -12.61 10.15
CA LEU A 84 12.31 -11.36 9.67
C LEU A 84 11.12 -10.92 10.55
N GLY A 85 10.71 -9.66 10.36
CA GLY A 85 9.46 -9.11 10.90
C GLY A 85 9.48 -8.82 12.41
N ARG A 86 10.65 -8.86 13.05
CA ARG A 86 10.83 -8.61 14.49
C ARG A 86 12.14 -7.88 14.77
N LEU A 87 12.14 -7.09 15.84
CA LEU A 87 13.35 -6.52 16.43
C LEU A 87 13.81 -7.42 17.58
N ALA A 88 14.72 -8.35 17.30
CA ALA A 88 15.25 -9.29 18.27
C ALA A 88 16.67 -9.70 17.90
N VAL A 89 17.47 -10.10 18.89
CA VAL A 89 18.81 -10.68 18.65
C VAL A 89 18.68 -11.88 17.72
N GLY A 90 19.54 -11.96 16.70
CA GLY A 90 19.53 -13.02 15.69
C GLY A 90 18.60 -12.76 14.49
N ALA A 91 17.69 -11.79 14.56
CA ALA A 91 16.90 -11.35 13.41
C ALA A 91 17.71 -10.44 12.48
N LYS A 92 17.31 -10.35 11.20
CA LYS A 92 17.86 -9.38 10.25
C LYS A 92 17.58 -7.96 10.69
N ALA A 93 18.53 -7.07 10.42
CA ALA A 93 18.39 -5.64 10.64
C ALA A 93 17.55 -4.99 9.53
N ASP A 94 16.30 -5.42 9.41
CA ASP A 94 15.27 -4.86 8.53
C ASP A 94 14.36 -3.95 9.37
N ILE A 95 14.65 -2.65 9.35
CA ILE A 95 14.10 -1.67 10.29
C ILE A 95 13.51 -0.50 9.51
N VAL A 96 12.30 -0.09 9.89
CA VAL A 96 11.65 1.12 9.37
C VAL A 96 11.48 2.11 10.51
N ILE A 97 11.98 3.34 10.33
CA ILE A 97 11.80 4.44 11.26
C ILE A 97 10.69 5.33 10.72
N ILE A 98 9.67 5.55 11.54
CA ILE A 98 8.46 6.29 11.17
C ILE A 98 8.39 7.55 12.03
N ASP A 99 8.25 8.70 11.37
CA ASP A 99 8.05 9.98 12.02
C ASP A 99 6.55 10.24 12.23
N LEU A 100 6.14 10.20 13.50
CA LEU A 100 4.77 10.48 13.93
C LEU A 100 4.58 11.94 14.38
N SER A 101 5.62 12.79 14.33
CA SER A 101 5.55 14.18 14.78
C SER A 101 4.86 15.13 13.81
N ASP A 102 4.50 14.66 12.60
CA ASP A 102 3.75 15.45 11.62
C ASP A 102 2.39 15.86 12.20
N TYR A 103 2.13 17.18 12.27
CA TYR A 103 0.88 17.75 12.77
C TYR A 103 -0.37 17.20 12.07
N ARG A 104 -0.23 16.70 10.83
CA ARG A 104 -1.32 16.09 10.05
C ARG A 104 -1.83 14.78 10.65
N LEU A 105 -1.05 14.13 11.50
CA LEU A 105 -1.44 12.91 12.22
C LEU A 105 -2.29 13.20 13.46
N GLY A 106 -2.32 14.45 13.94
CA GLY A 106 -3.00 14.83 15.17
C GLY A 106 -2.34 14.26 16.43
N PRO A 107 -3.06 14.25 17.57
CA PRO A 107 -2.56 13.72 18.83
C PRO A 107 -2.23 12.22 18.75
N ILE A 108 -1.09 11.83 19.32
CA ILE A 108 -0.65 10.42 19.38
C ILE A 108 -1.06 9.83 20.72
N GLU A 109 -2.02 8.91 20.70
CA GLU A 109 -2.38 8.08 21.87
C GLU A 109 -1.71 6.69 21.77
N ASP A 110 -1.96 5.99 20.66
CA ASP A 110 -1.38 4.68 20.33
C ASP A 110 -0.62 4.81 19.00
N PRO A 111 0.71 4.66 18.98
CA PRO A 111 1.50 4.91 17.77
C PRO A 111 1.15 3.97 16.62
N ILE A 112 0.71 2.73 16.90
CA ILE A 112 0.31 1.78 15.85
C ILE A 112 -1.05 2.14 15.30
N ARG A 113 -2.01 2.51 16.16
CA ARG A 113 -3.33 2.96 15.72
C ARG A 113 -3.23 4.26 14.93
N THR A 114 -2.47 5.23 15.43
CA THR A 114 -2.22 6.51 14.73
C THR A 114 -1.57 6.25 13.38
N LEU A 115 -0.54 5.40 13.31
CA LEU A 115 0.09 5.03 12.04
C LEU A 115 -0.90 4.41 11.06
N VAL A 116 -1.67 3.40 11.49
CA VAL A 116 -2.56 2.64 10.60
C VAL A 116 -3.73 3.47 10.11
N LEU A 117 -4.30 4.35 10.95
CA LEU A 117 -5.50 5.10 10.58
C LEU A 117 -5.18 6.46 9.96
N MET A 118 -4.10 7.13 10.38
CA MET A 118 -3.80 8.51 9.97
C MET A 118 -2.54 8.63 9.11
N GLY A 119 -1.68 7.61 9.14
CA GLY A 119 -0.40 7.61 8.45
C GLY A 119 -0.47 7.25 6.98
N ASN A 120 0.66 7.41 6.30
CA ASN A 120 0.91 6.91 4.96
C ASN A 120 2.42 6.76 4.73
N GLY A 121 2.83 6.27 3.56
CA GLY A 121 4.24 6.05 3.22
C GLY A 121 5.15 7.28 3.37
N ARG A 122 4.62 8.51 3.37
CA ARG A 122 5.41 9.73 3.58
C ARG A 122 5.86 9.93 5.02
N ASN A 123 5.26 9.22 5.98
CA ASN A 123 5.71 9.23 7.36
C ASN A 123 6.96 8.37 7.58
N ILE A 124 7.41 7.60 6.58
CA ILE A 124 8.65 6.83 6.67
C ILE A 124 9.84 7.77 6.54
N ARG A 125 10.66 7.84 7.61
CA ARG A 125 11.87 8.66 7.67
C ARG A 125 13.09 7.89 7.18
N ASP A 126 13.38 6.74 7.79
CA ASP A 126 14.55 5.95 7.44
C ASP A 126 14.14 4.48 7.21
N VAL A 127 14.83 3.80 6.31
CA VAL A 127 14.66 2.36 6.05
C VAL A 127 16.03 1.71 6.01
N ILE A 128 16.21 0.66 6.79
CA ILE A 128 17.40 -0.16 6.89
C ILE A 128 17.02 -1.57 6.44
N VAL A 129 17.79 -2.14 5.52
CA VAL A 129 17.60 -3.51 5.03
C VAL A 129 18.92 -4.26 5.17
N ASP A 130 18.92 -5.36 5.91
CA ASP A 130 20.10 -6.16 6.24
C ASP A 130 21.27 -5.28 6.76
N GLY A 131 20.93 -4.33 7.63
CA GLY A 131 21.89 -3.40 8.24
C GLY A 131 22.34 -2.24 7.35
N ARG A 132 21.84 -2.14 6.11
CA ARG A 132 22.17 -1.05 5.17
C ARG A 132 21.04 -0.05 5.08
N THR A 133 21.33 1.22 5.37
CA THR A 133 20.36 2.31 5.19
C THR A 133 20.11 2.56 3.70
N ILE A 134 18.88 2.33 3.24
CA ILE A 134 18.45 2.53 1.85
C ILE A 134 17.54 3.76 1.67
N VAL A 135 16.89 4.21 2.75
CA VAL A 135 16.15 5.48 2.81
C VAL A 135 16.67 6.26 4.00
N LYS A 136 16.97 7.54 3.80
CA LYS A 136 17.43 8.45 4.83
C LYS A 136 16.66 9.78 4.74
N ASP A 137 16.09 10.21 5.86
CA ASP A 137 15.31 11.46 5.97
C ASP A 137 14.26 11.62 4.85
N GLY A 138 13.55 10.53 4.55
CA GLY A 138 12.47 10.44 3.56
C GLY A 138 12.94 10.36 2.11
N GLN A 139 14.25 10.23 1.86
CA GLN A 139 14.85 10.21 0.52
C GLN A 139 15.63 8.93 0.27
N ILE A 140 15.66 8.47 -0.98
CA ILE A 140 16.57 7.41 -1.43
C ILE A 140 17.85 8.09 -1.94
N PRO A 141 19.01 7.91 -1.27
CA PRO A 141 20.24 8.58 -1.67
C PRO A 141 20.64 8.25 -3.12
N GLY A 142 21.00 9.28 -3.90
CA GLY A 142 21.44 9.13 -5.29
C GLY A 142 20.32 8.93 -6.32
N LEU A 143 19.05 8.99 -5.91
CA LEU A 143 17.92 8.83 -6.81
C LEU A 143 17.45 10.17 -7.40
N ASP A 144 17.51 10.33 -8.73
CA ASP A 144 16.85 11.45 -9.41
C ASP A 144 15.35 11.13 -9.63
N VAL A 145 14.54 11.52 -8.66
CA VAL A 145 13.09 11.31 -8.69
C VAL A 145 12.43 12.03 -9.87
N ALA A 146 12.93 13.21 -10.28
CA ALA A 146 12.36 13.96 -11.38
C ALA A 146 12.61 13.26 -12.72
N ASP A 147 13.79 12.67 -12.90
CA ASP A 147 14.11 11.87 -14.08
C ASP A 147 13.30 10.58 -14.15
N MET A 148 13.22 9.83 -13.04
CA MET A 148 12.37 8.64 -12.99
C MET A 148 10.91 8.95 -13.33
N GLN A 149 10.39 10.08 -12.85
CA GLN A 149 9.03 10.52 -13.18
C GLN A 149 8.88 10.88 -14.67
N ARG A 150 9.89 11.48 -15.31
CA ARG A 150 9.89 11.71 -16.77
C ARG A 150 9.84 10.38 -17.52
N GLN A 151 10.76 9.47 -17.21
CA GLN A 151 10.82 8.15 -17.85
C GLN A 151 9.51 7.37 -17.67
N ALA A 152 8.93 7.37 -16.47
CA ALA A 152 7.66 6.71 -16.19
C ALA A 152 6.50 7.27 -17.02
N ARG A 153 6.45 8.60 -17.22
CA ARG A 153 5.45 9.23 -18.09
C ARG A 153 5.64 8.81 -19.55
N ASP A 154 6.88 8.75 -20.03
CA ASP A 154 7.16 8.34 -21.41
C ASP A 154 6.78 6.87 -21.65
N TYR A 155 7.12 5.98 -20.71
CA TYR A 155 6.69 4.57 -20.77
C TYR A 155 5.17 4.44 -20.74
N PHE A 156 4.49 5.18 -19.87
CA PHE A 156 3.03 5.15 -19.80
C PHE A 156 2.39 5.69 -21.08
N ALA A 157 2.93 6.75 -21.68
CA ALA A 157 2.45 7.29 -22.95
C ALA A 157 2.56 6.25 -24.08
N ARG A 158 3.70 5.55 -24.17
CA ARG A 158 3.90 4.44 -25.13
C ARG A 158 2.93 3.29 -24.89
N MET A 159 2.79 2.85 -23.64
CA MET A 159 1.86 1.79 -23.26
C MET A 159 0.41 2.18 -23.60
N ARG A 160 0.00 3.41 -23.29
CA ARG A 160 -1.35 3.93 -23.58
C ARG A 160 -1.62 3.98 -25.09
N ALA A 161 -0.64 4.42 -25.89
CA ALA A 161 -0.75 4.48 -27.34
C ALA A 161 -0.89 3.09 -27.99
N ALA A 162 -0.15 2.08 -27.49
CA ALA A 162 -0.20 0.70 -27.99
C ALA A 162 -1.38 -0.13 -27.45
N TYR A 163 -2.07 0.34 -26.42
CA TYR A 163 -3.13 -0.43 -25.75
C TYR A 163 -4.28 -0.89 -26.67
N PRO A 164 -4.74 -0.10 -27.67
CA PRO A 164 -5.72 -0.55 -28.66
C PRO A 164 -5.34 -1.84 -29.40
N GLU A 165 -4.04 -2.12 -29.58
CA GLU A 165 -3.56 -3.36 -30.21
C GLU A 165 -3.85 -4.59 -29.34
N ARG A 166 -3.93 -4.41 -28.02
CA ARG A 166 -4.24 -5.46 -27.04
C ARG A 166 -5.74 -5.60 -26.77
N ASP A 167 -6.53 -4.60 -27.13
CA ASP A 167 -7.98 -4.64 -26.98
C ASP A 167 -8.60 -5.52 -28.07
N PHE A 168 -9.35 -6.55 -27.67
CA PHE A 168 -10.03 -7.45 -28.62
C PHE A 168 -10.94 -6.69 -29.61
N LYS A 169 -11.56 -5.59 -29.15
CA LYS A 169 -12.44 -4.75 -29.97
C LYS A 169 -11.70 -3.62 -30.71
N ARG A 170 -10.37 -3.52 -30.56
CA ARG A 170 -9.51 -2.46 -31.12
C ARG A 170 -10.07 -1.05 -30.92
N ARG A 171 -10.64 -0.78 -29.75
CA ARG A 171 -11.23 0.53 -29.42
C ARG A 171 -10.14 1.61 -29.35
N SER A 172 -10.53 2.86 -29.59
CA SER A 172 -9.62 3.99 -29.52
C SER A 172 -9.08 4.23 -28.10
N VAL A 173 -7.93 4.89 -28.01
CA VAL A 173 -7.30 5.26 -26.73
C VAL A 173 -8.25 6.06 -25.84
N ASP A 174 -8.99 7.03 -26.38
CA ASP A 174 -9.90 7.86 -25.59
C ASP A 174 -11.11 7.08 -25.05
N THR A 175 -11.50 6.00 -25.75
CA THR A 175 -12.54 5.08 -25.27
C THR A 175 -12.02 4.20 -24.14
N LEU A 176 -10.77 3.74 -24.23
CA LEU A 176 -10.14 2.84 -23.25
C LEU A 176 -9.63 3.58 -22.00
N PHE A 177 -9.26 4.86 -22.16
CA PHE A 177 -8.73 5.72 -21.10
C PHE A 177 -9.53 7.02 -21.01
N PRO A 178 -10.83 6.95 -20.66
CA PRO A 178 -11.64 8.16 -20.53
C PRO A 178 -11.14 9.00 -19.36
N PRO A 179 -11.14 10.34 -19.48
CA PRO A 179 -10.85 11.21 -18.34
C PRO A 179 -11.98 11.10 -17.31
N SER A 180 -11.64 11.25 -16.02
CA SER A 180 -12.64 11.23 -14.94
C SER A 180 -13.67 12.36 -15.04
N PHE A 181 -13.29 13.46 -15.70
CA PHE A 181 -14.16 14.59 -16.01
C PHE A 181 -14.19 14.84 -17.52
N ARG A 182 -15.32 15.31 -18.04
CA ARG A 182 -15.42 15.71 -19.44
C ARG A 182 -14.45 16.85 -19.71
N SER A 183 -13.61 16.70 -20.75
CA SER A 183 -12.79 17.80 -21.23
C SER A 183 -13.67 18.82 -21.96
N ILE A 184 -13.59 20.08 -21.55
CA ILE A 184 -14.24 21.20 -22.23
C ILE A 184 -13.12 22.08 -22.78
N SER A 185 -13.00 22.20 -24.10
CA SER A 185 -12.06 23.13 -24.71
C SER A 185 -12.49 24.56 -24.39
N LYS A 186 -11.58 25.38 -23.87
CA LYS A 186 -11.79 26.82 -23.75
C LYS A 186 -12.11 27.36 -25.17
N PRO A 187 -13.23 28.07 -25.39
CA PRO A 187 -13.48 28.68 -26.69
C PRO A 187 -12.31 29.59 -27.05
N ALA A 188 -11.89 29.57 -28.32
CA ALA A 188 -10.86 30.47 -28.81
C ALA A 188 -11.26 31.90 -28.46
N ASN A 189 -10.34 32.65 -27.84
CA ASN A 189 -10.59 34.06 -27.56
C ASN A 189 -10.84 34.76 -28.91
N PRO A 190 -11.90 35.59 -29.03
CA PRO A 190 -12.18 36.32 -30.26
C PRO A 190 -11.04 37.25 -30.66
#